data_AF-A0AAE7HB81-F1
#
_entry.id   AF-A0AAE7HB81-F1
#
_cell.length_a   1.000
_cell.length_b   1.000
_cell.length_c   1.000
_cell.angle_alpha   90.00
_cell.angle_beta   90.00
_cell.angle_gamma   90.00
#
_symmetry.space_group_name_H-M   'P 1'
#
loop_
_entity.id
_entity.type
_entity.pdbx_description
1 polymer ?
#
loop_
_entity_poly.entity_id
_entity_poly.type
_entity_poly.pdbx_seq_one_letter_code
_entity_poly.pdbx_strand_id
1 'polypeptide(L)'
;MHKKAKLIMILSMLTLLAACKEEKSESWYKQHPDETYEVYSQCLKDGEASDNCEFSYRAALMFARAGNPGVKDKFENLFAKKEEMRRKVTTQ
;
A
#
# COMPACT_ATOMS: atom_id res chain seq x y z
N MET A 1 13.84 32.94 23.77
CA MET A 1 13.85 31.57 23.21
C MET A 1 12.50 31.12 22.61
N HIS A 2 11.43 31.93 22.67
CA HIS A 2 10.09 31.50 22.25
C HIS A 2 9.85 31.44 20.72
N LYS A 3 10.50 32.32 19.92
CA LYS A 3 10.25 32.37 18.47
C LYS A 3 10.72 31.10 17.74
N LYS A 4 11.88 30.55 18.13
CA LYS A 4 12.44 29.30 17.56
C LYS A 4 11.60 28.09 17.96
N ALA A 5 11.14 28.03 19.22
CA ALA A 5 10.28 26.96 19.72
C ALA A 5 8.90 26.93 19.02
N LYS A 6 8.30 28.11 18.74
CA LYS A 6 7.05 28.21 17.97
C LYS A 6 7.22 27.72 16.53
N LEU A 7 8.35 28.01 15.88
CA LEU A 7 8.62 27.56 14.52
C LEU A 7 8.76 26.03 14.43
N ILE A 8 9.44 25.42 15.40
CA ILE A 8 9.62 23.97 15.48
C ILE A 8 8.28 23.25 15.70
N MET A 9 7.42 23.79 16.57
CA MET A 9 6.09 23.22 16.85
C MET A 9 5.15 23.27 15.64
N ILE A 10 5.20 24.34 14.84
CA ILE A 10 4.40 24.45 13.61
C ILE A 10 4.89 23.45 12.56
N LEU A 11 6.21 23.26 12.43
CA LEU A 11 6.78 22.31 11.48
C LEU A 11 6.43 20.86 11.83
N SER A 12 6.39 20.50 13.13
CA SER A 12 6.05 19.14 13.55
C SER A 12 4.57 18.79 13.37
N MET A 13 3.67 19.78 13.40
CA MET A 13 2.24 19.54 13.15
C MET A 13 1.94 19.26 11.67
N LEU A 14 2.68 19.87 10.75
CA LEU A 14 2.51 19.62 9.31
C LEU A 14 2.91 18.20 8.90
N THR A 15 3.91 17.61 9.57
CA THR A 15 4.33 16.22 9.29
C THR A 15 3.35 15.19 9.85
N LEU A 16 2.61 15.52 10.91
CA LEU A 16 1.56 14.66 11.47
C LEU A 16 0.33 14.58 10.56
N LEU A 17 -0.01 15.68 9.87
CA LEU A 17 -1.11 15.70 8.88
C LEU A 17 -0.77 14.92 7.61
N ALA A 18 0.51 14.85 7.22
CA ALA A 18 0.96 14.03 6.10
C ALA A 18 0.84 12.51 6.35
N ALA A 19 0.65 12.09 7.60
CA ALA A 19 0.47 10.68 7.95
C ALA A 19 -0.98 10.18 7.79
N CYS A 20 -1.94 11.08 7.54
CA CYS A 20 -3.31 10.68 7.21
C CYS A 20 -3.39 10.41 5.70
N LYS A 21 -3.13 9.16 5.30
CA LYS A 21 -3.40 8.71 3.92
C LYS A 21 -4.91 8.78 3.69
N GLU A 22 -5.33 9.39 2.59
CA GLU A 22 -6.73 9.35 2.16
C GLU A 22 -7.18 7.89 2.00
N GLU A 23 -8.29 7.53 2.62
CA GLU A 23 -8.89 6.21 2.46
C GLU A 23 -9.66 6.15 1.14
N LYS A 24 -9.35 5.14 0.32
CA LYS A 24 -10.03 4.87 -0.94
C LYS A 24 -10.89 3.63 -0.80
N SER A 25 -12.06 3.61 -1.42
CA SER A 25 -12.95 2.45 -1.37
C SER A 25 -12.38 1.23 -2.13
N GLU A 26 -12.87 0.03 -1.80
CA GLU A 26 -12.60 -1.18 -2.59
C GLU A 26 -12.98 -1.02 -4.07
N SER A 27 -14.07 -0.31 -4.36
CA SER A 27 -14.54 -0.06 -5.73
C SER A 27 -13.58 0.82 -6.54
N TRP A 28 -12.88 1.76 -5.89
CA TRP A 28 -11.84 2.57 -6.53
C TRP A 28 -10.68 1.67 -6.96
N TYR A 29 -10.13 0.89 -6.04
CA TYR A 29 -9.00 0.01 -6.36
C TYR A 29 -9.32 -0.99 -7.48
N LYS A 30 -10.54 -1.56 -7.51
CA LYS A 30 -10.96 -2.47 -8.60
C LYS A 30 -10.96 -1.84 -10.00
N GLN A 31 -10.94 -0.51 -10.10
CA GLN A 31 -10.89 0.24 -11.36
C GLN A 31 -9.50 0.84 -11.64
N HIS A 32 -8.60 0.80 -10.65
CA HIS A 32 -7.30 1.47 -10.68
C HIS A 32 -6.16 0.45 -10.49
N PRO A 33 -5.79 -0.33 -11.52
CA PRO A 33 -4.82 -1.41 -11.38
C PRO A 33 -3.40 -0.92 -11.04
N ASP A 34 -2.97 0.23 -11.54
CA ASP A 34 -1.63 0.75 -11.23
C ASP A 34 -1.53 1.22 -9.78
N GLU A 35 -2.48 2.02 -9.33
CA GLU A 35 -2.54 2.48 -7.94
C GLU A 35 -2.73 1.30 -6.96
N THR A 36 -3.57 0.32 -7.31
CA THR A 36 -3.73 -0.92 -6.53
C THR A 36 -2.41 -1.66 -6.39
N TYR A 37 -1.65 -1.77 -7.48
CA TYR A 37 -0.34 -2.42 -7.44
C TYR A 37 0.63 -1.66 -6.53
N GLU A 38 0.70 -0.34 -6.64
CA GLU A 38 1.59 0.49 -5.82
C GLU A 38 1.25 0.40 -4.33
N VAL A 39 -0.02 0.61 -3.98
CA VAL A 39 -0.51 0.58 -2.60
C VAL A 39 -0.30 -0.81 -2.00
N TYR A 40 -0.76 -1.87 -2.68
CA TYR A 40 -0.61 -3.22 -2.13
C TYR A 40 0.87 -3.65 -2.03
N SER A 41 1.71 -3.27 -3.00
CA SER A 41 3.16 -3.50 -2.92
C SER A 41 3.78 -2.83 -1.70
N GLN A 42 3.31 -1.65 -1.32
CA GLN A 42 3.77 -0.95 -0.14
C GLN A 42 3.29 -1.64 1.15
N CYS A 43 2.02 -2.06 1.20
CA CYS A 43 1.46 -2.83 2.32
C CYS A 43 2.25 -4.12 2.59
N LEU A 44 2.73 -4.80 1.54
CA LEU A 44 3.58 -5.98 1.69
C LEU A 44 4.95 -5.70 2.30
N LYS A 45 5.49 -4.48 2.13
CA LYS A 45 6.77 -4.06 2.71
C LYS A 45 6.63 -3.61 4.15
N ASP A 46 5.60 -2.81 4.41
CA ASP A 46 5.44 -2.11 5.69
C ASP A 46 4.72 -2.96 6.74
N GLY A 47 3.96 -3.98 6.31
CA GLY A 47 3.10 -4.75 7.20
C GLY A 47 1.96 -3.92 7.81
N GLU A 48 1.56 -2.85 7.12
CA GLU A 48 0.52 -1.91 7.57
C GLU A 48 -0.84 -2.62 7.66
N ALA A 49 -1.56 -2.38 8.76
CA ALA A 49 -2.94 -2.81 8.94
C ALA A 49 -3.87 -1.59 8.77
N SER A 50 -4.30 -1.34 7.54
CA SER A 50 -5.24 -0.27 7.19
C SER A 50 -6.26 -0.72 6.15
N ASP A 51 -7.36 0.02 6.06
CA ASP A 51 -8.44 -0.20 5.09
C ASP A 51 -7.92 -0.14 3.65
N ASN A 52 -7.00 0.78 3.35
CA ASN A 52 -6.32 0.83 2.06
C ASN A 52 -5.54 -0.46 1.74
N CYS A 53 -4.89 -1.07 2.72
CA CYS A 53 -4.21 -2.35 2.53
C CYS A 53 -5.18 -3.51 2.32
N GLU A 54 -6.31 -3.53 3.04
CA GLU A 54 -7.35 -4.53 2.84
C GLU A 54 -8.02 -4.40 1.47
N PHE A 55 -8.41 -3.20 1.09
CA PHE A 55 -9.12 -2.93 -0.16
C PHE A 55 -8.23 -3.12 -1.39
N SER A 56 -6.98 -2.65 -1.34
CA SER A 56 -6.01 -2.90 -2.42
C SER A 56 -5.66 -4.38 -2.54
N TYR A 57 -5.60 -5.14 -1.43
CA TYR A 57 -5.42 -6.59 -1.48
C TYR A 57 -6.58 -7.29 -2.19
N ARG A 58 -7.83 -6.96 -1.84
CA ARG A 58 -9.02 -7.55 -2.48
C ARG A 58 -9.07 -7.24 -3.98
N ALA A 59 -8.72 -6.02 -4.38
CA ALA A 59 -8.60 -5.65 -5.78
C ALA A 59 -7.44 -6.37 -6.49
N ALA A 60 -6.28 -6.51 -5.84
CA ALA A 60 -5.15 -7.27 -6.37
C ALA A 60 -5.51 -8.74 -6.64
N LEU A 61 -6.28 -9.38 -5.73
CA LEU A 61 -6.82 -10.73 -5.95
C LEU A 61 -7.76 -10.79 -7.17
N MET A 62 -8.61 -9.79 -7.36
CA MET A 62 -9.47 -9.71 -8.54
C MET A 62 -8.62 -9.62 -9.81
N PHE A 63 -7.64 -8.72 -9.86
CA PHE A 63 -6.79 -8.53 -11.03
C PHE A 63 -5.96 -9.77 -11.37
N ALA A 64 -5.40 -10.46 -10.37
CA ALA A 64 -4.68 -11.72 -10.59
C ALA A 64 -5.57 -12.86 -11.12
N ARG A 65 -6.89 -12.80 -10.93
CA ARG A 65 -7.83 -13.84 -11.40
C ARG A 65 -8.49 -13.51 -12.73
N ALA A 66 -8.90 -12.25 -12.90
CA ALA A 66 -9.81 -11.82 -13.95
C ALA A 66 -9.35 -10.56 -14.70
N GLY A 67 -8.13 -10.06 -14.43
CA GLY A 67 -7.56 -8.96 -15.20
C GLY A 67 -7.21 -9.36 -16.64
N ASN A 68 -7.10 -8.37 -17.51
CA ASN A 68 -6.53 -8.51 -18.85
C ASN A 68 -5.12 -9.12 -18.75
N PRO A 69 -4.58 -9.85 -19.74
CA PRO A 69 -3.33 -10.60 -19.60
C PRO A 69 -2.18 -9.82 -18.94
N GLY A 70 -1.88 -8.60 -19.41
CA GLY A 70 -0.81 -7.79 -18.83
C GLY A 70 -1.05 -7.31 -17.39
N VAL A 71 -2.31 -7.08 -17.00
CA VAL A 71 -2.67 -6.72 -15.62
C VAL A 71 -2.63 -7.96 -14.73
N LYS A 72 -3.17 -9.07 -15.21
CA LYS A 72 -3.17 -10.35 -14.51
C LYS A 72 -1.75 -10.78 -14.14
N ASP A 73 -0.86 -10.84 -15.13
CA ASP A 73 0.53 -11.26 -14.94
C ASP A 73 1.25 -10.35 -13.92
N LYS A 74 0.96 -9.05 -13.93
CA LYS A 74 1.52 -8.07 -12.98
C LYS A 74 1.19 -8.45 -11.52
N PHE A 75 -0.07 -8.81 -11.25
CA PHE A 75 -0.51 -9.15 -9.90
C PHE A 75 -0.17 -10.60 -9.49
N GLU A 76 -0.18 -11.55 -10.43
CA GLU A 76 0.32 -12.92 -10.16
C GLU A 76 1.80 -12.88 -9.72
N ASN A 77 2.63 -12.10 -10.42
CA ASN A 77 4.04 -11.91 -10.06
C ASN A 77 4.21 -11.22 -8.70
N LEU A 78 3.33 -10.30 -8.33
CA LEU A 78 3.36 -9.66 -7.01
C LEU A 78 3.11 -10.68 -5.89
N PHE A 79 2.14 -11.57 -6.06
CA PHE A 79 1.87 -12.64 -5.10
C PHE A 79 3.00 -13.67 -5.05
N ALA A 80 3.60 -14.04 -6.18
CA ALA A 80 4.77 -14.91 -6.20
C ALA A 80 5.93 -14.33 -5.38
N LYS A 81 6.25 -13.04 -5.58
CA LYS A 81 7.27 -12.32 -4.80
C LYS A 81 6.97 -12.31 -3.30
N LYS A 82 5.70 -12.12 -2.91
CA LYS A 82 5.27 -12.19 -1.50
C LYS A 82 5.60 -13.56 -0.89
N GLU A 83 5.28 -14.64 -1.58
CA GLU A 83 5.54 -16.00 -1.10
C GLU A 83 7.05 -16.30 -1.03
N GLU A 84 7.84 -15.82 -1.98
CA GLU A 84 9.31 -15.90 -1.90
C GLU A 84 9.87 -15.16 -0.69
N MET A 85 9.40 -13.94 -0.43
CA MET A 85 9.79 -13.16 0.75
C MET A 85 9.43 -13.90 2.04
N ARG A 86 8.20 -14.44 2.13
CA ARG A 86 7.77 -15.26 3.27
C ARG A 86 8.70 -16.45 3.49
N ARG A 87 9.00 -17.22 2.43
CA ARG A 87 9.90 -18.40 2.53
C ARG A 87 11.28 -18.01 3.05
N LYS A 88 11.87 -16.93 2.53
CA LYS A 88 13.19 -16.43 2.97
C LYS A 88 13.21 -16.11 4.47
N VAL A 89 12.14 -15.54 5.01
CA VAL A 89 12.00 -15.28 6.45
C VAL A 89 11.90 -16.57 7.27
N THR A 90 11.22 -17.61 6.75
CA THR A 90 11.05 -18.88 7.48
C THR A 90 12.30 -19.78 7.44
N THR A 91 13.20 -19.58 6.48
CA THR A 91 14.45 -20.36 6.35
C THR A 91 15.69 -19.71 7.00
N GLN A 92 15.55 -18.54 7.61
CA GLN A 92 16.58 -17.91 8.46
C GLN A 92 16.32 -18.24 9.94
#